data_AF-A0AAD4L6W7-F1
#
_entry.id   AF-A0AAD4L6W7-F1
#
_cell.length_a   1.000
_cell.length_b   1.000
_cell.length_c   1.000
_cell.angle_alpha   90.00
_cell.angle_beta   90.00
_cell.angle_gamma   90.00
#
_symmetry.space_group_name_H-M   'P 1'
#
loop_
_entity.id
_entity.type
_entity.pdbx_description
1 polymer ?
#
loop_
_entity_poly.entity_id
_entity_poly.type
_entity_poly.pdbx_seq_one_letter_code
_entity_poly.pdbx_strand_id
1 'polypeptide(L)'
;EEDAEEDHTNDIHLPDLQTTQRFIQLLGAATLENSAMLPEDIESLRDPGPVDLEESSPLLRSLRHFINNANSSRAHYDNIREIELLDNPAGVFLSFDQAKRRLRWLSGVVLLEHDMCIKSCIAYTGPYDELDACPRCGTSRYVPGTTNPRKRFATIPIGPVIQA
;
A
#
# COMPACT_ATOMS: atom_id res chain seq x y z
N GLU A 1 29.04 8.41 -21.63
CA GLU A 1 30.08 7.78 -20.81
C GLU A 1 29.38 7.40 -19.53
N GLU A 2 29.04 6.11 -19.40
CA GLU A 2 28.35 5.57 -18.24
C GLU A 2 29.40 5.34 -17.17
N ASP A 3 29.39 6.17 -16.12
CA ASP A 3 30.17 5.93 -14.92
C ASP A 3 29.66 4.63 -14.29
N ALA A 4 30.35 3.53 -14.54
CA ALA A 4 30.15 2.29 -13.83
C ALA A 4 30.52 2.53 -12.36
N GLU A 5 29.51 2.67 -11.49
CA GLU A 5 29.71 2.72 -10.05
C GLU A 5 30.49 1.46 -9.62
N GLU A 6 31.77 1.64 -9.28
CA GLU A 6 32.61 0.57 -8.73
C GLU A 6 31.95 0.05 -7.45
N ASP A 7 31.58 -1.23 -7.44
CA ASP A 7 30.94 -1.89 -6.29
C ASP A 7 31.95 -2.12 -5.16
N HIS A 8 32.20 -1.07 -4.37
CA HIS A 8 33.10 -1.09 -3.22
C HIS A 8 32.54 -1.84 -2.00
N THR A 9 31.44 -2.60 -2.13
CA THR A 9 30.85 -3.36 -1.00
C THR A 9 31.84 -4.37 -0.41
N ASN A 10 32.74 -4.92 -1.22
CA ASN A 10 33.75 -5.90 -0.78
C ASN A 10 34.88 -5.30 0.07
N ASP A 11 35.11 -3.98 0.02
CA ASP A 11 36.15 -3.31 0.80
C ASP A 11 35.66 -2.90 2.20
N ILE A 12 34.35 -2.98 2.45
CA ILE A 12 33.75 -2.64 3.72
C ILE A 12 33.74 -3.87 4.62
N HIS A 13 34.55 -3.89 5.68
CA HIS A 13 34.61 -5.05 6.61
C HIS A 13 33.57 -5.02 7.75
N LEU A 14 32.89 -3.88 7.97
CA LEU A 14 31.90 -3.74 9.04
C LEU A 14 30.50 -4.14 8.53
N PRO A 15 29.82 -5.16 9.11
CA PRO A 15 28.54 -5.67 8.62
C PRO A 15 27.42 -4.62 8.53
N ASP A 16 27.37 -3.70 9.51
CA ASP A 16 26.38 -2.62 9.54
C ASP A 16 26.59 -1.63 8.37
N LEU A 17 27.84 -1.36 8.01
CA LEU A 17 28.18 -0.49 6.89
C LEU A 17 27.92 -1.18 5.55
N GLN A 18 28.19 -2.48 5.43
CA GLN A 18 27.81 -3.27 4.25
C GLN A 18 26.30 -3.22 4.02
N THR A 19 25.52 -3.40 5.09
CA THR A 19 24.06 -3.32 5.04
C THR A 19 23.59 -1.94 4.61
N THR A 20 24.19 -0.89 5.17
CA THR A 20 23.89 0.50 4.81
C THR A 20 24.20 0.78 3.35
N GLN A 21 25.36 0.34 2.86
CA GLN A 21 25.75 0.47 1.45
C GLN A 21 24.75 -0.24 0.53
N ARG A 22 24.28 -1.43 0.91
CA ARG A 22 23.26 -2.16 0.14
C ARG A 22 21.94 -1.41 0.06
N PHE A 23 21.51 -0.75 1.14
CA PHE A 23 20.34 0.13 1.10
C PHE A 23 20.56 1.34 0.18
N ILE A 24 21.73 1.97 0.21
CA ILE A 24 22.07 3.10 -0.68
C ILE A 24 21.96 2.67 -2.14
N GLN A 25 22.54 1.52 -2.50
CA GLN A 25 22.46 0.96 -3.86
C GLN A 25 21.01 0.73 -4.29
N LEU A 26 20.17 0.17 -3.41
CA LEU A 26 18.76 -0.05 -3.71
C LEU A 26 17.97 1.25 -3.89
N LEU A 27 18.30 2.30 -3.12
CA LEU A 27 17.69 3.61 -3.28
C LEU A 27 18.11 4.29 -4.59
N GLY A 28 19.38 4.15 -4.99
CA GLY A 28 19.88 4.67 -6.27
C GLY A 28 19.26 3.98 -7.49
N ALA A 29 18.99 2.67 -7.37
CA ALA A 29 18.34 1.88 -8.43
C ALA A 29 16.80 1.81 -8.29
N ALA A 30 16.18 2.64 -7.44
CA ALA A 30 14.74 2.58 -7.19
C ALA A 30 13.92 2.97 -8.43
N THR A 31 12.90 2.17 -8.73
CA THR A 31 11.94 2.35 -9.84
C THR A 31 10.52 2.09 -9.33
N LEU A 32 9.50 2.41 -10.12
CA LEU A 32 8.13 2.05 -9.75
C LEU A 32 7.94 0.53 -9.77
N GLU A 33 8.55 -0.15 -10.73
CA GLU A 33 8.48 -1.60 -10.94
C GLU A 33 9.13 -2.41 -9.82
N ASN A 34 10.17 -1.89 -9.18
CA ASN A 34 10.80 -2.54 -8.03
C ASN A 34 10.25 -2.06 -6.68
N SER A 35 9.19 -1.25 -6.71
CA SER A 35 8.42 -0.92 -5.51
C SER A 35 7.44 -2.06 -5.16
N ALA A 36 6.77 -1.94 -4.01
CA ALA A 36 5.69 -2.85 -3.64
C ALA A 36 4.33 -2.49 -4.27
N MET A 37 4.28 -1.57 -5.24
CA MET A 37 3.05 -1.19 -5.95
C MET A 37 2.61 -2.29 -6.91
N LEU A 38 1.30 -2.48 -7.06
CA LEU A 38 0.78 -3.39 -8.07
C LEU A 38 0.95 -2.79 -9.48
N PRO A 39 1.09 -3.61 -10.54
CA PRO A 39 1.21 -3.10 -11.91
C PRO A 39 0.06 -2.16 -12.33
N GLU A 40 -1.17 -2.47 -11.90
CA GLU A 40 -2.36 -1.62 -12.13
C GLU A 40 -2.25 -0.24 -11.44
N ASP A 41 -1.65 -0.20 -10.25
CA ASP A 41 -1.42 1.05 -9.51
C ASP A 41 -0.32 1.89 -10.19
N ILE A 42 0.71 1.24 -10.74
CA ILE A 42 1.78 1.89 -11.50
C ILE A 42 1.24 2.46 -12.81
N GLU A 43 0.40 1.71 -13.52
CA GLU A 43 -0.26 2.18 -14.74
C GLU A 43 -1.16 3.39 -14.46
N SER A 44 -2.01 3.30 -13.44
CA SER A 44 -2.84 4.40 -12.97
C SER A 44 -2.01 5.62 -12.56
N LEU A 45 -0.88 5.40 -11.89
CA LEU A 45 0.06 6.47 -11.55
C LEU A 45 0.75 7.08 -12.79
N ARG A 46 0.81 6.40 -13.94
CA ARG A 46 1.44 6.97 -15.14
C ARG A 46 0.42 7.72 -16.00
N ASP A 47 -0.79 7.19 -16.07
CA ASP A 47 -1.90 7.74 -16.81
C ASP A 47 -3.21 7.46 -16.05
N PRO A 48 -3.65 8.36 -15.16
CA PRO A 48 -4.81 8.14 -14.30
C PRO A 48 -6.14 8.10 -15.07
N GLY A 49 -6.12 8.36 -16.38
CA GLY A 49 -7.31 8.42 -17.23
C GLY A 49 -8.29 9.54 -16.83
N PRO A 50 -9.32 9.79 -17.65
CA PRO A 50 -10.36 10.75 -17.31
C PRO A 50 -11.25 10.19 -16.19
N VAL A 51 -11.38 10.96 -15.10
CA VAL A 51 -12.35 10.68 -14.04
C VAL A 51 -13.67 11.34 -14.40
N ASP A 52 -14.60 10.57 -14.96
CA ASP A 52 -15.98 11.02 -15.13
C ASP A 52 -16.82 10.60 -13.93
N LEU A 53 -17.18 11.58 -13.09
CA LEU A 53 -18.09 11.43 -11.97
C LEU A 53 -19.32 12.31 -12.22
N GLU A 54 -20.23 11.86 -13.10
CA GLU A 54 -21.53 12.52 -13.23
C GLU A 54 -22.23 12.61 -11.85
N GLU A 55 -22.70 13.81 -11.48
CA GLU A 55 -23.28 14.11 -10.16
C GLU A 55 -24.46 13.21 -9.78
N SER A 56 -25.17 12.62 -10.76
CA SER A 56 -26.36 11.79 -10.55
C SER A 56 -26.10 10.28 -10.58
N SER A 57 -24.86 9.83 -10.69
CA SER A 57 -24.59 8.40 -10.80
C SER A 57 -24.87 7.67 -9.46
N PRO A 58 -25.57 6.51 -9.46
CA PRO A 58 -25.70 5.66 -8.27
C PRO A 58 -24.35 5.29 -7.64
N LEU A 59 -23.28 5.31 -8.44
CA LEU A 59 -21.89 5.21 -8.01
C LEU A 59 -21.53 6.29 -6.98
N LEU A 60 -21.80 7.56 -7.29
CA LEU A 60 -21.42 8.69 -6.47
C LEU A 60 -22.12 8.64 -5.10
N ARG A 61 -23.38 8.19 -5.06
CA ARG A 61 -24.11 7.96 -3.82
C ARG A 61 -23.41 6.95 -2.92
N SER A 62 -23.04 5.78 -3.47
CA SER A 62 -22.34 4.73 -2.71
C SER A 62 -20.96 5.18 -2.20
N LEU A 63 -20.24 5.99 -2.98
CA LEU A 63 -18.95 6.57 -2.62
C LEU A 63 -19.09 7.67 -1.56
N ARG A 64 -20.04 8.59 -1.70
CA ARG A 64 -20.34 9.62 -0.69
C ARG A 64 -20.72 8.98 0.65
N HIS A 65 -21.56 7.95 0.61
CA HIS A 65 -21.92 7.22 1.83
C HIS A 65 -20.69 6.57 2.47
N PHE A 66 -19.82 5.94 1.67
CA PHE A 66 -18.58 5.34 2.14
C PHE A 66 -17.65 6.38 2.80
N ILE A 67 -17.38 7.49 2.12
CA ILE A 67 -16.45 8.55 2.58
C ILE A 67 -16.98 9.23 3.84
N ASN A 68 -18.25 9.63 3.85
CA ASN A 68 -18.85 10.35 4.98
C ASN A 68 -18.97 9.46 6.23
N ASN A 69 -18.93 8.14 6.06
CA ASN A 69 -19.02 7.15 7.13
C ASN A 69 -17.74 6.32 7.26
N ALA A 70 -16.58 6.87 6.89
CA ALA A 70 -15.30 6.15 6.95
C ALA A 70 -14.95 5.63 8.36
N ASN A 71 -15.47 6.26 9.41
CA ASN A 71 -15.28 5.86 10.81
C ASN A 71 -16.36 4.88 11.33
N SER A 72 -17.38 4.59 10.52
CA SER A 72 -18.45 3.66 10.87
C SER A 72 -18.02 2.22 10.57
N SER A 73 -18.74 1.27 11.16
CA SER A 73 -18.47 -0.15 10.90
C SER A 73 -18.88 -0.54 9.47
N ARG A 74 -18.25 -1.58 8.93
CA ARG A 74 -18.71 -2.23 7.68
C ARG A 74 -20.19 -2.62 7.75
N ALA A 75 -20.63 -3.15 8.88
CA ALA A 75 -22.03 -3.53 9.10
C ALA A 75 -22.99 -2.33 8.96
N HIS A 76 -22.58 -1.12 9.36
CA HIS A 76 -23.39 0.08 9.14
C HIS A 76 -23.58 0.35 7.64
N TYR A 77 -22.52 0.26 6.86
CA TYR A 77 -22.58 0.43 5.40
C TYR A 77 -23.49 -0.62 4.74
N ASP A 78 -23.35 -1.88 5.15
CA ASP A 78 -24.13 -2.99 4.60
C ASP A 78 -25.63 -2.83 4.91
N ASN A 79 -25.99 -2.41 6.14
CA ASN A 79 -27.37 -2.13 6.51
C ASN A 79 -27.98 -1.00 5.67
N ILE A 80 -27.24 0.08 5.42
CA ILE A 80 -27.72 1.19 4.58
C ILE A 80 -27.89 0.73 3.14
N ARG A 81 -26.94 -0.06 2.62
CA ARG A 81 -27.06 -0.68 1.30
C ARG A 81 -28.32 -1.54 1.19
N GLU A 82 -28.66 -2.33 2.21
CA GLU A 82 -29.88 -3.12 2.24
C GLU A 82 -31.13 -2.24 2.17
N ILE A 83 -31.21 -1.18 2.99
CA ILE A 83 -32.33 -0.24 3.00
C ILE A 83 -32.51 0.41 1.62
N GLU A 84 -31.41 0.84 1.00
CA GLU A 84 -31.41 1.49 -0.31
C GLU A 84 -31.85 0.54 -1.45
N LEU A 85 -31.47 -0.73 -1.37
CA LEU A 85 -31.88 -1.74 -2.35
C LEU A 85 -33.31 -2.23 -2.12
N LEU A 86 -33.87 -2.09 -0.91
CA LEU A 86 -35.29 -2.32 -0.66
C LEU A 86 -36.16 -1.25 -1.32
N ASP A 87 -35.75 0.03 -1.25
CA ASP A 87 -36.47 1.15 -1.87
C ASP A 87 -36.37 1.13 -3.41
N ASN A 88 -35.18 0.81 -3.94
CA ASN A 88 -34.96 0.67 -5.38
C ASN A 88 -34.21 -0.63 -5.72
N PRO A 89 -34.92 -1.76 -5.89
CA PRO A 89 -34.30 -3.07 -6.18
C PRO A 89 -33.55 -3.13 -7.51
N ALA A 90 -33.92 -2.30 -8.48
CA ALA A 90 -33.22 -2.17 -9.77
C ALA A 90 -32.04 -1.18 -9.71
N GLY A 91 -31.89 -0.47 -8.60
CA GLY A 91 -30.83 0.51 -8.39
C GLY A 91 -29.46 -0.13 -8.15
N VAL A 92 -28.41 0.66 -8.40
CA VAL A 92 -27.04 0.26 -8.10
C VAL A 92 -26.60 0.88 -6.77
N PHE A 93 -26.13 0.05 -5.86
CA PHE A 93 -25.43 0.48 -4.64
C PHE A 93 -24.26 -0.47 -4.42
N LEU A 94 -23.03 0.05 -4.55
CA LEU A 94 -21.81 -0.76 -4.43
C LEU A 94 -21.74 -1.44 -3.07
N SER A 95 -21.21 -2.66 -3.02
CA SER A 95 -20.80 -3.25 -1.74
C SER A 95 -19.65 -2.45 -1.13
N PHE A 96 -19.41 -2.62 0.17
CA PHE A 96 -18.31 -1.93 0.85
C PHE A 96 -16.96 -2.13 0.14
N ASP A 97 -16.66 -3.36 -0.32
CA ASP A 97 -15.40 -3.65 -1.01
C ASP A 97 -15.37 -3.13 -2.45
N GLN A 98 -16.52 -3.04 -3.12
CA GLN A 98 -16.61 -2.37 -4.41
C GLN A 98 -16.41 -0.86 -4.27
N ALA A 99 -17.05 -0.21 -3.29
CA ALA A 99 -16.87 1.21 -3.01
C ALA A 99 -15.43 1.53 -2.62
N LYS A 100 -14.82 0.70 -1.75
CA LYS A 100 -13.41 0.85 -1.35
C LYS A 100 -12.46 0.71 -2.53
N ARG A 101 -12.64 -0.31 -3.39
CA ARG A 101 -11.82 -0.47 -4.61
C ARG A 101 -12.02 0.68 -5.58
N ARG A 102 -13.26 1.11 -5.78
CA ARG A 102 -13.56 2.23 -6.67
C ARG A 102 -12.96 3.53 -6.15
N LEU A 103 -13.02 3.79 -4.85
CA LEU A 103 -12.38 4.95 -4.24
C LEU A 103 -10.86 4.92 -4.40
N ARG A 104 -10.22 3.77 -4.16
CA ARG A 104 -8.78 3.59 -4.39
C ARG A 104 -8.38 3.91 -5.82
N TRP A 105 -9.13 3.41 -6.80
CA TRP A 105 -8.89 3.70 -8.21
C TRP A 105 -9.09 5.19 -8.53
N LEU A 106 -10.18 5.79 -8.04
CA LEU A 106 -10.50 7.20 -8.29
C LEU A 106 -9.50 8.18 -7.65
N SER A 107 -9.02 7.86 -6.45
CA SER A 107 -8.07 8.74 -5.75
C SER A 107 -6.62 8.45 -6.11
N GLY A 108 -6.33 7.32 -6.75
CA GLY A 108 -4.97 6.78 -6.89
C GLY A 108 -4.28 6.44 -5.57
N VAL A 109 -4.90 6.70 -4.40
CA VAL A 109 -4.27 6.54 -3.09
C VAL A 109 -4.22 5.05 -2.73
N VAL A 110 -3.03 4.49 -2.89
CA VAL A 110 -2.73 3.09 -2.58
C VAL A 110 -1.87 2.99 -1.32
N LEU A 111 -2.00 1.88 -0.61
CA LEU A 111 -1.27 1.65 0.63
C LEU A 111 -0.23 0.56 0.39
N LEU A 112 1.05 0.89 0.61
CA LEU A 112 2.13 -0.08 0.58
C LEU A 112 2.34 -0.61 1.98
N GLU A 113 1.99 -1.88 2.19
CA GLU A 113 2.20 -2.55 3.46
C GLU A 113 3.50 -3.34 3.46
N HIS A 114 4.28 -3.16 4.53
CA HIS A 114 5.51 -3.87 4.75
C HIS A 114 5.58 -4.37 6.17
N ASP A 115 6.16 -5.55 6.36
CA ASP A 115 6.31 -6.13 7.69
C ASP A 115 7.31 -5.31 8.51
N MET A 116 7.07 -5.24 9.82
CA MET A 116 7.93 -4.50 10.74
C MET A 116 8.13 -5.25 12.06
N CYS A 117 9.28 -5.05 12.69
CA CYS A 117 9.53 -5.52 14.03
C CYS A 117 8.65 -4.81 15.07
N ILE A 118 7.99 -5.58 15.94
CA ILE A 118 7.13 -5.04 16.99
C ILE A 118 7.86 -4.20 18.06
N LYS A 119 9.19 -4.37 18.21
CA LYS A 119 9.99 -3.68 19.24
C LYS A 119 10.81 -2.52 18.66
N SER A 120 11.63 -2.79 17.64
CA SER A 120 12.54 -1.79 17.07
C SER A 120 11.90 -0.95 15.97
N CYS A 121 10.71 -1.32 15.48
CA CYS A 121 10.07 -0.72 14.31
C CYS A 121 10.89 -0.82 13.01
N ILE A 122 11.92 -1.67 12.95
CA ILE A 122 12.62 -1.94 11.69
C ILE A 122 11.67 -2.58 10.69
N ALA A 123 11.66 -2.04 9.47
CA ALA A 123 11.02 -2.60 8.30
C ALA A 123 11.80 -3.81 7.78
N TYR A 124 11.11 -4.89 7.44
CA TYR A 124 11.68 -6.00 6.69
C TYR A 124 11.55 -5.68 5.20
N THR A 125 12.52 -4.93 4.68
CA THR A 125 12.62 -4.51 3.27
C THR A 125 14.07 -4.57 2.82
N GLY A 126 14.30 -4.61 1.49
CA GLY A 126 15.64 -4.59 0.92
C GLY A 126 16.52 -5.72 1.48
N PRO A 127 17.72 -5.44 2.06
CA PRO A 127 18.58 -6.44 2.68
C PRO A 127 17.93 -7.21 3.84
N TYR A 128 16.83 -6.71 4.40
CA TYR A 128 16.12 -7.35 5.51
C TYR A 128 14.86 -8.12 5.07
N ASP A 129 14.54 -8.14 3.78
CA ASP A 129 13.27 -8.70 3.28
C ASP A 129 13.11 -10.20 3.56
N GLU A 130 14.22 -10.94 3.55
CA GLU A 130 14.24 -12.39 3.80
C GLU A 130 14.47 -12.75 5.29
N LEU A 131 14.54 -11.76 6.18
CA LEU A 131 14.80 -12.03 7.60
C LEU A 131 13.52 -12.44 8.35
N ASP A 132 13.62 -13.55 9.09
CA ASP A 132 12.57 -14.05 10.00
C ASP A 132 12.66 -13.46 11.41
N ALA A 133 13.76 -12.78 11.73
CA ALA A 133 13.98 -12.17 13.03
C ALA A 133 14.61 -10.78 12.88
N CYS A 134 14.26 -9.89 13.79
CA CYS A 134 14.76 -8.53 13.76
C CYS A 134 16.29 -8.50 13.98
N PRO A 135 17.08 -7.91 13.06
CA PRO A 135 18.54 -7.86 13.18
C PRO A 135 19.02 -7.03 14.38
N ARG A 136 18.15 -6.16 14.93
CA ARG A 136 18.48 -5.30 16.08
C ARG A 136 18.14 -5.91 17.44
N CYS A 137 17.04 -6.66 17.54
CA CYS A 137 16.50 -7.10 18.83
C CYS A 137 16.15 -8.58 18.89
N GLY A 138 16.45 -9.35 17.83
CA GLY A 138 16.25 -10.80 17.74
C GLY A 138 14.79 -11.27 17.82
N THR A 139 13.83 -10.36 17.85
CA THR A 139 12.41 -10.71 17.98
C THR A 139 11.90 -11.25 16.65
N SER A 140 11.21 -12.39 16.69
CA SER A 140 10.62 -13.00 15.50
C SER A 140 9.67 -12.05 14.77
N ARG A 141 9.78 -12.02 13.44
CA ARG A 141 8.90 -11.31 12.49
C ARG A 141 7.49 -11.86 12.53
N TYR A 142 7.33 -13.18 12.68
CA TYR A 142 6.06 -13.88 12.54
C TYR A 142 5.43 -14.29 13.87
N VAL A 143 4.10 -14.39 13.87
CA VAL A 143 3.36 -14.97 15.01
C VAL A 143 3.73 -16.45 15.10
N PRO A 144 4.06 -16.97 16.31
CA PRO A 144 4.48 -18.36 16.48
C PRO A 144 3.54 -19.36 15.81
N GLY A 145 4.09 -20.28 15.01
CA GLY A 145 3.33 -21.31 14.30
C GLY A 145 2.62 -20.83 13.02
N THR A 146 2.88 -19.60 12.56
CA THR A 146 2.28 -19.05 11.35
C THR A 146 3.33 -18.29 10.53
N THR A 147 2.99 -17.95 9.29
CA THR A 147 3.72 -16.98 8.45
C THR A 147 3.11 -15.58 8.53
N ASN A 148 2.20 -15.34 9.49
CA ASN A 148 1.57 -14.03 9.64
C ASN A 148 2.52 -13.08 10.37
N PRO A 149 2.85 -11.92 9.80
CA PRO A 149 3.73 -10.96 10.44
C PRO A 149 3.07 -10.39 11.69
N ARG A 150 3.87 -10.15 12.72
CA ARG A 150 3.37 -9.65 14.01
C ARG A 150 2.97 -8.17 13.96
N LYS A 151 3.51 -7.40 13.01
CA LYS A 151 3.20 -5.99 12.79
C LYS A 151 3.56 -5.60 11.36
N ARG A 152 2.79 -4.68 10.78
CA ARG A 152 3.07 -4.04 9.49
C ARG A 152 3.08 -2.53 9.65
N PHE A 153 3.89 -1.85 8.85
CA PHE A 153 3.73 -0.41 8.61
C PHE A 153 3.12 -0.22 7.24
N ALA A 154 2.53 0.95 7.07
CA ALA A 154 1.84 1.31 5.87
C ALA A 154 2.40 2.63 5.35
N THR A 155 2.88 2.64 4.11
CA THR A 155 3.36 3.83 3.42
C THR A 155 2.30 4.25 2.41
N ILE A 156 1.92 5.52 2.44
CA ILE A 156 1.09 6.14 1.40
C ILE A 156 2.05 6.80 0.42
N PRO A 157 2.20 6.28 -0.82
CA PRO A 157 3.04 6.92 -1.82
C PRO A 157 2.57 8.34 -2.10
N ILE A 158 3.52 9.25 -2.28
CA ILE A 158 3.22 10.65 -2.55
C ILE A 158 2.79 10.89 -4.01
N GLY A 159 3.23 10.03 -4.93
CA GLY A 159 2.95 10.13 -6.36
C GLY A 159 1.47 10.36 -6.67
N PRO A 160 0.56 9.48 -6.22
CA PRO A 160 -0.87 9.65 -6.48
C PRO A 160 -1.44 10.94 -5.89
N VAL A 161 -0.89 11.40 -4.76
CA VAL A 161 -1.35 12.63 -4.09
C VAL A 161 -0.97 13.89 -4.89
N ILE A 162 0.20 13.88 -5.55
CA ILE A 162 0.67 15.02 -6.36
C ILE A 162 -0.02 15.07 -7.72
N GLN A 163 -0.47 13.92 -8.25
CA GLN A 163 -1.17 13.86 -9.53
C GLN A 163 -2.63 14.31 -9.50
N ALA A 164 -3.22 14.38 -8.31
CA ALA A 164 -4.62 14.75 -8.09
C ALA A 164 -4.91 16.24 -8.37
#